data_AF-K2EV38-F1
#
_entry.id   AF-K2EV38-F1
#
_cell.length_a   1.000
_cell.length_b   1.000
_cell.length_c   1.000
_cell.angle_alpha   90.00
_cell.angle_beta   90.00
_cell.angle_gamma   90.00
#
_symmetry.space_group_name_H-M   'P 1'
#
loop_
_entity.id
_entity.type
_entity.pdbx_description
1 polymer ?
#
loop_
_entity_poly.entity_id
_entity_poly.type
_entity_poly.pdbx_seq_one_letter_code
_entity_poly.pdbx_strand_id
1 'polypeptide(L)'
;MKQIIIALLVIVTIISLVVIAFTVNQVGQEEQRLKSDLQYRSTLLSENLKETIEPNFVNKSNKQIQNLVDKLNDKERFAGMAIYDKKGNGIATSSGFIVQTPDVTKIAEDVMDADKANGDFVDTTSGNMYVLAIPIHDDTSIVGALTIAQKAGYINDRLNEIWRNNLIRLLIQSSLLSLATLLLIRWIIFEPIKGLVETLRLARVGAAEQSSKGLTSSFFFRPLVKEISNIRSSLQEARISASEEARMRLEKLDSPWTAERLKEFVKDILKGRTIFMVSNREPYIHTKDGGKITYYFPASGMVTAIEPVMQACGGMWIANGSGDADKLVVDRLDKIQVPPDEPKYTLKRVWLTEEEETGYYYGFSNEGLWPLCHIAHNRPIFRQEDWEEYVKVNQKFADAVLAEIKNQDRPIILIQDFHLSLVPRMIKAQRPGAAIGIFWHIPWPNPESFSICPWKKEILDGMLGADLLGFHTQLHCNNFIETVGRELEAMIDFERFTITKNGHVSYIKPFPISISFPNGFEKTKDEIDKDEKEKLLKSLGIKTKYIGLGIDRLDYTKGILERLKAIEIFLNTYPSY
;
A
#
# COMPACT_ATOMS: atom_id res chain seq x y z
N MET A 1 1.22 14.82 -4.64
CA MET A 1 -0.21 15.03 -4.27
C MET A 1 -0.51 16.46 -3.82
N LYS A 2 0.19 17.03 -2.82
CA LYS A 2 -0.13 18.40 -2.31
C LYS A 2 -0.16 19.49 -3.39
N GLN A 3 0.86 19.55 -4.27
CA GLN A 3 0.92 20.57 -5.35
C GLN A 3 -0.22 20.44 -6.37
N ILE A 4 -0.68 19.22 -6.62
CA ILE A 4 -1.79 18.94 -7.55
C ILE A 4 -3.12 19.39 -6.95
N ILE A 5 -3.33 19.14 -5.65
CA ILE A 5 -4.52 19.59 -4.93
C ILE A 5 -4.56 21.13 -4.90
N ILE A 6 -3.41 21.78 -4.71
CA ILE A 6 -3.30 23.24 -4.74
C ILE A 6 -3.65 23.79 -6.13
N ALA A 7 -3.12 23.21 -7.21
CA ALA A 7 -3.42 23.64 -8.57
C ALA A 7 -4.92 23.50 -8.92
N LEU A 8 -5.55 22.39 -8.50
CA LEU A 8 -6.99 22.17 -8.68
C LEU A 8 -7.81 23.22 -7.94
N LEU A 9 -7.43 23.51 -6.69
CA LEU A 9 -8.13 24.47 -5.83
C LEU A 9 -8.06 25.87 -6.43
N VAL A 10 -6.89 26.28 -6.94
CA VAL A 10 -6.72 27.57 -7.64
C VAL A 10 -7.63 27.68 -8.87
N ILE A 11 -7.70 26.64 -9.70
CA ILE A 11 -8.55 26.65 -10.91
C ILE A 11 -10.05 26.77 -10.53
N VAL A 12 -10.49 25.99 -9.54
CA VAL A 12 -11.89 26.04 -9.07
C VAL A 12 -12.23 27.40 -8.46
N THR A 13 -11.30 28.00 -7.70
CA THR A 13 -11.48 29.35 -7.13
C THR A 13 -11.61 30.41 -8.22
N ILE A 14 -10.76 30.38 -9.25
CA ILE A 14 -10.83 31.34 -10.37
C ILE A 14 -12.17 31.22 -11.10
N ILE A 15 -12.60 30.00 -11.43
CA ILE A 15 -13.88 29.77 -12.13
C ILE A 15 -15.06 30.25 -11.29
N SER A 16 -15.04 29.97 -9.98
CA SER A 16 -16.09 30.40 -9.05
C SER A 16 -16.20 31.92 -8.97
N LEU A 17 -15.07 32.63 -8.92
CA LEU A 17 -15.04 34.10 -8.91
C LEU A 17 -15.66 34.70 -10.17
N VAL A 18 -15.34 34.15 -11.35
CA VAL A 18 -15.88 34.62 -12.63
C VAL A 18 -17.40 34.42 -12.71
N VAL A 19 -17.90 33.25 -12.29
CA VAL A 19 -19.35 32.94 -12.34
C VAL A 19 -20.14 33.80 -11.35
N ILE A 20 -19.60 34.04 -10.16
CA ILE A 20 -20.22 34.92 -9.16
C ILE A 20 -20.28 36.35 -9.71
N ALA A 21 -19.18 36.88 -10.25
CA ALA A 21 -19.14 38.23 -10.82
C ALA A 21 -20.17 38.40 -11.95
N PHE A 22 -20.28 37.42 -12.85
CA PHE A 22 -21.28 37.45 -13.91
C PHE A 22 -22.72 37.37 -13.38
N THR A 23 -22.97 36.56 -12.34
CA THR A 23 -24.29 36.43 -11.72
C THR A 23 -24.72 37.73 -11.05
N VAL A 24 -23.82 38.40 -10.32
CA VAL A 24 -24.09 39.71 -9.72
C VAL A 24 -24.47 40.74 -10.79
N ASN A 25 -23.72 40.79 -11.90
CA ASN A 25 -24.03 41.69 -13.01
C ASN A 25 -25.38 41.36 -13.66
N GLN A 26 -25.67 40.08 -13.89
CA GLN A 26 -26.93 39.63 -14.48
C GLN A 26 -28.15 39.98 -13.60
N VAL A 27 -28.03 39.75 -12.28
CA VAL A 27 -29.07 40.07 -11.30
C VAL A 27 -29.32 41.57 -11.25
N GLY A 28 -28.27 42.40 -11.23
CA GLY A 28 -28.41 43.86 -11.24
C GLY A 28 -29.10 44.38 -12.51
N GLN A 29 -28.75 43.84 -13.68
CA GLN A 29 -29.39 44.21 -14.95
C GLN A 29 -30.87 43.81 -15.00
N GLU A 30 -31.20 42.59 -14.56
CA GLU A 30 -32.59 42.12 -14.54
C GLU A 30 -33.43 42.85 -13.48
N GLU A 31 -32.86 43.17 -12.33
CA GLU A 31 -33.54 43.98 -11.31
C GLU A 31 -33.93 45.36 -11.87
N GLN A 32 -32.97 46.07 -12.48
CA GLN A 32 -33.22 47.38 -13.09
C GLN A 32 -34.29 47.29 -14.18
N ARG A 33 -34.18 46.30 -15.07
CA ARG A 33 -35.13 46.07 -16.15
C ARG A 33 -36.55 45.85 -15.64
N LEU A 34 -36.73 44.99 -14.63
CA LEU A 34 -38.04 44.67 -14.07
C LEU A 34 -38.64 45.85 -13.30
N LYS A 35 -37.81 46.60 -12.56
CA LYS A 35 -38.25 47.83 -11.90
C LYS A 35 -38.70 48.88 -12.92
N SER A 36 -37.93 49.12 -13.97
CA SER A 36 -38.29 50.07 -15.03
C SER A 36 -39.54 49.66 -15.82
N ASP A 37 -39.72 48.37 -16.12
CA ASP A 37 -40.94 47.86 -16.78
C ASP A 37 -42.18 48.05 -15.88
N LEU A 38 -42.05 47.79 -14.58
CA LEU A 38 -43.13 48.01 -13.62
C LEU A 38 -43.49 49.50 -13.52
N GLN A 39 -42.48 50.38 -13.42
CA GLN A 39 -42.67 51.83 -13.40
C GLN A 39 -43.38 52.32 -14.66
N TYR A 40 -42.87 51.96 -15.84
CA TYR A 40 -43.44 52.34 -17.13
C TYR A 40 -44.91 51.91 -17.28
N ARG A 41 -45.21 50.65 -16.91
CA ARG A 41 -46.60 50.14 -16.94
C ARG A 41 -47.51 50.84 -15.94
N SER A 42 -47.01 51.16 -14.74
CA SER A 42 -47.77 51.94 -13.75
C SER A 42 -48.08 53.33 -14.26
N THR A 43 -47.12 54.02 -14.89
CA THR A 43 -47.33 55.35 -15.47
C THR A 43 -48.39 55.30 -16.56
N LEU A 44 -48.26 54.37 -17.52
CA LEU A 44 -49.23 54.23 -18.60
C LEU A 44 -50.63 53.88 -18.07
N LEU A 45 -50.73 53.01 -17.06
CA LEU A 45 -52.01 52.70 -16.44
C LEU A 45 -52.60 53.92 -15.72
N SER A 46 -51.78 54.70 -15.03
CA SER A 46 -52.19 55.89 -14.30
C SER A 46 -52.68 57.01 -15.22
N GLU A 47 -52.01 57.26 -16.34
CA GLU A 47 -52.41 58.27 -17.34
C GLU A 47 -53.76 57.90 -17.99
N ASN A 48 -53.92 56.65 -18.42
CA ASN A 48 -55.20 56.17 -18.97
C ASN A 48 -56.35 56.27 -17.96
N LEU A 49 -56.08 56.01 -16.68
CA LEU A 49 -57.09 56.13 -15.62
C LEU A 49 -57.37 57.59 -15.26
N LYS A 50 -56.37 58.47 -15.33
CA LYS A 50 -56.51 59.92 -15.11
C LYS A 50 -57.57 60.52 -16.02
N GLU A 51 -57.47 60.25 -17.32
CA GLU A 51 -58.42 60.73 -18.34
C GLU A 51 -59.88 60.31 -18.06
N THR A 52 -60.06 59.16 -17.40
CA THR A 52 -61.39 58.65 -17.03
C THR A 52 -61.86 59.17 -15.66
N ILE A 53 -60.95 59.42 -14.72
CA ILE A 53 -61.28 59.77 -13.33
C ILE A 53 -61.49 61.27 -13.15
N GLU A 54 -60.68 62.13 -13.79
CA GLU A 54 -60.77 63.60 -13.63
C GLU A 54 -62.18 64.16 -13.87
N PRO A 55 -62.87 63.87 -15.00
CA PRO A 55 -64.20 64.44 -15.25
C PRO A 55 -65.26 63.96 -14.25
N ASN A 56 -65.10 62.74 -13.73
CA ASN A 56 -66.03 62.14 -12.76
C ASN A 56 -65.77 62.66 -11.34
N PHE A 57 -64.52 63.01 -11.03
CA PHE A 57 -64.10 63.58 -9.76
C PHE A 57 -64.61 65.02 -9.59
N VAL A 58 -64.48 65.85 -10.64
CA VAL A 58 -64.99 67.23 -10.65
C VAL A 58 -66.52 67.29 -10.51
N ASN A 59 -67.24 66.37 -11.16
CA ASN A 59 -68.71 66.28 -11.09
C ASN A 59 -69.26 65.65 -9.79
N LYS A 60 -68.41 65.38 -8.78
CA LYS A 60 -68.76 64.78 -7.48
C LYS A 60 -69.51 63.44 -7.57
N SER A 61 -69.24 62.66 -8.61
CA SER A 61 -69.93 61.38 -8.85
C SER A 61 -69.21 60.23 -8.15
N ASN A 62 -69.13 60.28 -6.81
CA ASN A 62 -68.35 59.33 -5.99
C ASN A 62 -68.74 57.87 -6.23
N LYS A 63 -70.00 57.59 -6.59
CA LYS A 63 -70.49 56.24 -6.90
C LYS A 63 -69.93 55.67 -8.21
N GLN A 64 -69.72 56.52 -9.23
CA GLN A 64 -69.13 56.09 -10.51
C GLN A 64 -67.63 55.82 -10.36
N ILE A 65 -66.96 56.64 -9.55
CA ILE A 65 -65.54 56.47 -9.24
C ILE A 65 -65.31 55.17 -8.46
N GLN A 66 -66.11 54.88 -7.43
CA GLN A 66 -65.98 53.63 -6.68
C GLN A 66 -66.22 52.39 -7.56
N ASN A 67 -67.20 52.42 -8.48
CA ASN A 67 -67.44 51.32 -9.42
C ASN A 67 -66.25 51.07 -10.37
N LEU A 68 -65.54 52.13 -10.80
CA LEU A 68 -64.33 52.01 -11.61
C LEU A 68 -63.18 51.38 -10.83
N VAL A 69 -63.03 51.78 -9.56
CA VAL A 69 -62.03 51.25 -8.64
C VAL A 69 -62.25 49.74 -8.38
N ASP A 70 -63.50 49.34 -8.12
CA ASP A 70 -63.84 47.94 -7.84
C ASP A 70 -63.65 47.04 -9.07
N LYS A 71 -63.92 47.54 -10.28
CA LYS A 71 -63.74 46.78 -11.54
C LYS A 71 -62.27 46.45 -11.85
N LEU A 72 -61.33 47.25 -11.34
CA LEU A 72 -59.90 47.06 -11.57
C LEU A 72 -59.23 46.13 -10.53
N ASN A 73 -59.93 45.83 -9.43
CA ASN A 73 -59.41 45.05 -8.32
C ASN A 73 -59.12 43.58 -8.65
N ASP A 74 -59.68 43.05 -9.75
CA ASP A 74 -59.67 41.61 -10.08
C ASP A 74 -58.55 41.19 -11.05
N LYS A 75 -57.49 41.99 -11.21
CA LYS A 75 -56.35 41.70 -12.13
C LYS A 75 -55.11 41.20 -11.38
N GLU A 76 -54.49 40.13 -11.88
CA GLU A 76 -53.39 39.37 -11.23
C GLU A 76 -52.20 40.18 -10.65
N ARG A 77 -51.95 41.40 -11.14
CA ARG A 77 -50.78 42.22 -10.74
C ARG A 77 -51.15 43.56 -10.08
N PHE A 78 -52.44 43.87 -10.03
CA PHE A 78 -52.94 45.07 -9.41
C PHE A 78 -53.09 44.81 -7.90
N ALA A 79 -52.41 45.61 -7.08
CA ALA A 79 -52.51 45.49 -5.63
C ALA A 79 -53.65 46.35 -5.08
N GLY A 80 -53.90 47.51 -5.71
CA GLY A 80 -55.05 48.34 -5.42
C GLY A 80 -54.88 49.78 -5.91
N MET A 81 -55.90 50.59 -5.65
CA MET A 81 -55.92 52.01 -6.02
C MET A 81 -56.74 52.81 -5.03
N ALA A 82 -56.31 54.05 -4.81
CA ALA A 82 -57.00 55.03 -3.98
C ALA A 82 -57.02 56.39 -4.64
N ILE A 83 -58.08 57.15 -4.37
CA ILE A 83 -58.20 58.54 -4.79
C ILE A 83 -58.31 59.38 -3.53
N TYR A 84 -57.41 60.34 -3.38
CA TYR A 84 -57.30 61.22 -2.22
C TYR A 84 -57.81 62.62 -2.56
N ASP A 85 -58.45 63.28 -1.60
CA ASP A 85 -58.81 64.70 -1.68
C ASP A 85 -57.62 65.62 -1.32
N LYS A 86 -57.79 66.94 -1.47
CA LYS A 86 -56.81 67.97 -1.04
C LYS A 86 -56.35 67.87 0.43
N LYS A 87 -57.08 67.16 1.28
CA LYS A 87 -56.78 66.98 2.71
C LYS A 87 -56.17 65.60 3.00
N GLY A 88 -55.86 64.80 1.98
CA GLY A 88 -55.31 63.47 2.13
C GLY A 88 -56.34 62.40 2.53
N ASN A 89 -57.64 62.68 2.46
CA ASN A 89 -58.68 61.69 2.76
C ASN A 89 -59.03 60.87 1.52
N GLY A 90 -59.07 59.54 1.66
CA GLY A 90 -59.47 58.63 0.58
C GLY A 90 -60.97 58.75 0.25
N ILE A 91 -61.31 59.22 -0.95
CA ILE A 91 -62.68 59.35 -1.47
C ILE A 91 -63.19 58.01 -2.03
N ALA A 92 -62.31 57.26 -2.69
CA ALA A 92 -62.62 55.95 -3.27
C ALA A 92 -61.40 55.05 -3.22
N THR A 93 -61.57 53.80 -2.80
CA THR A 93 -60.46 52.88 -2.48
C THR A 93 -60.84 51.45 -2.84
N SER A 94 -59.92 50.70 -3.46
CA SER A 94 -60.20 49.31 -3.85
C SER A 94 -60.20 48.37 -2.64
N SER A 95 -61.04 47.33 -2.70
CA SER A 95 -61.18 46.34 -1.64
C SER A 95 -59.90 45.47 -1.54
N GLY A 96 -58.98 45.87 -0.65
CA GLY A 96 -57.64 45.29 -0.52
C GLY A 96 -56.53 46.34 -0.41
N PHE A 97 -56.83 47.60 -0.68
CA PHE A 97 -55.91 48.71 -0.49
C PHE A 97 -55.94 49.19 0.97
N ILE A 98 -54.82 49.07 1.67
CA ILE A 98 -54.64 49.57 3.03
C ILE A 98 -54.47 51.09 2.93
N VAL A 99 -55.57 51.83 3.07
CA VAL A 99 -55.71 53.29 2.94
C VAL A 99 -54.83 54.09 3.93
N GLN A 100 -53.99 53.46 4.75
CA GLN A 100 -53.33 54.11 5.88
C GLN A 100 -51.89 53.63 6.15
N THR A 101 -51.13 53.27 5.12
CA THR A 101 -49.66 53.21 5.30
C THR A 101 -49.12 54.64 5.15
N PRO A 102 -48.40 55.19 6.16
CA PRO A 102 -47.89 56.57 6.12
C PRO A 102 -47.10 56.88 4.85
N ASP A 103 -46.36 55.89 4.33
CA ASP A 103 -45.53 56.03 3.13
C ASP A 103 -46.37 56.24 1.86
N VAL A 104 -47.53 55.58 1.74
CA VAL A 104 -48.41 55.69 0.57
C VAL A 104 -49.16 57.02 0.55
N THR A 105 -49.64 57.47 1.72
CA THR A 105 -50.28 58.78 1.86
C THR A 105 -49.28 59.90 1.60
N LYS A 106 -48.04 59.76 2.10
CA LYS A 106 -46.96 60.72 1.84
C LYS A 106 -46.63 60.86 0.35
N ILE A 107 -46.57 59.75 -0.39
CA ILE A 107 -46.38 59.80 -1.86
C ILE A 107 -47.51 60.59 -2.53
N ALA A 108 -48.75 60.44 -2.08
CA ALA A 108 -49.88 61.21 -2.62
C ALA A 108 -49.81 62.70 -2.27
N GLU A 109 -49.43 63.04 -1.03
CA GLU A 109 -49.22 64.41 -0.56
C GLU A 109 -48.08 65.11 -1.34
N ASP A 110 -46.91 64.45 -1.44
CA ASP A 110 -45.75 64.97 -2.17
C ASP A 110 -46.07 65.28 -3.64
N VAL A 111 -46.95 64.48 -4.27
CA VAL A 111 -47.39 64.67 -5.64
C VAL A 111 -48.35 65.84 -5.79
N MET A 112 -49.25 66.05 -4.82
CA MET A 112 -50.15 67.20 -4.80
C MET A 112 -49.39 68.51 -4.56
N ASP A 113 -48.35 68.49 -3.73
CA ASP A 113 -47.52 69.66 -3.44
C ASP A 113 -46.58 70.02 -4.59
N ALA A 114 -46.00 69.01 -5.27
CA ALA A 114 -45.05 69.21 -6.36
C ALA A 114 -45.68 69.35 -7.75
N ASP A 115 -46.99 69.14 -7.87
CA ASP A 115 -47.74 69.05 -9.14
C ASP A 115 -47.08 68.12 -10.19
N LYS A 116 -46.55 66.99 -9.73
CA LYS A 116 -45.80 66.07 -10.58
C LYS A 116 -45.97 64.63 -10.12
N ALA A 117 -46.19 63.72 -11.07
CA ALA A 117 -46.25 62.29 -10.80
C ALA A 117 -44.98 61.79 -10.09
N ASN A 118 -45.16 61.01 -9.03
CA ASN A 118 -44.08 60.41 -8.25
C ASN A 118 -44.49 59.01 -7.79
N GLY A 119 -43.52 58.12 -7.68
CA GLY A 119 -43.78 56.76 -7.20
C GLY A 119 -42.54 56.07 -6.69
N ASP A 120 -42.72 55.23 -5.67
CA ASP A 120 -41.66 54.53 -4.96
C ASP A 120 -42.03 53.08 -4.64
N PHE A 121 -41.01 52.27 -4.34
CA PHE A 121 -41.20 50.90 -3.84
C PHE A 121 -41.42 50.93 -2.33
N VAL A 122 -42.54 50.36 -1.89
CA VAL A 122 -42.93 50.35 -0.48
C VAL A 122 -43.10 48.89 -0.04
N ASP A 123 -42.50 48.57 1.10
CA ASP A 123 -42.70 47.29 1.76
C ASP A 123 -43.93 47.35 2.65
N THR A 124 -44.91 46.51 2.35
CA THR A 124 -46.15 46.43 3.14
C THR A 124 -46.33 45.05 3.73
N THR A 125 -47.29 44.91 4.65
CA THR A 125 -47.69 43.61 5.22
C THR A 125 -48.18 42.61 4.16
N SER A 126 -48.56 43.10 2.97
CA SER A 126 -49.01 42.28 1.84
C SER A 126 -47.89 41.99 0.82
N GLY A 127 -46.65 42.41 1.13
CA GLY A 127 -45.45 42.25 0.30
C GLY A 127 -44.95 43.55 -0.32
N ASN A 128 -43.84 43.46 -1.05
CA ASN A 128 -43.22 44.58 -1.75
C ASN A 128 -44.12 45.04 -2.91
N MET A 129 -44.39 46.33 -2.98
CA MET A 129 -45.24 46.92 -4.01
C MET A 129 -44.59 48.17 -4.58
N TYR A 130 -44.91 48.49 -5.83
CA TYR A 130 -44.60 49.78 -6.42
C TYR A 130 -45.84 50.65 -6.39
N VAL A 131 -45.74 51.81 -5.77
CA VAL A 131 -46.84 52.75 -5.56
C VAL A 131 -46.56 54.01 -6.36
N LEU A 132 -47.46 54.36 -7.26
CA LEU A 132 -47.39 55.55 -8.09
C LEU A 132 -48.58 56.46 -7.80
N ALA A 133 -48.32 57.73 -7.50
CA ALA A 133 -49.36 58.74 -7.39
C ALA A 133 -49.22 59.81 -8.49
N ILE A 134 -50.36 60.30 -8.97
CA ILE A 134 -50.47 61.38 -9.95
C ILE A 134 -51.49 62.44 -9.46
N PRO A 135 -51.26 63.73 -9.73
CA PRO A 135 -52.20 64.77 -9.32
C PRO A 135 -53.44 64.78 -10.24
N ILE A 136 -54.60 65.02 -9.65
CA ILE A 136 -55.89 65.19 -10.32
C ILE A 136 -56.20 66.68 -10.40
N HIS A 137 -56.52 67.18 -11.58
CA HIS A 137 -56.76 68.59 -11.84
C HIS A 137 -58.24 68.91 -12.08
N ASP A 138 -58.65 70.11 -11.66
CA ASP A 138 -59.88 70.79 -12.05
C ASP A 138 -59.47 72.14 -12.67
N ASP A 139 -59.59 72.23 -14.00
CA ASP A 139 -58.94 73.23 -14.87
C ASP A 139 -57.44 73.40 -14.59
N THR A 140 -57.07 74.36 -13.72
CA THR A 140 -55.68 74.67 -13.37
C THR A 140 -55.37 74.43 -11.89
N SER A 141 -56.33 73.92 -11.12
CA SER A 141 -56.17 73.69 -9.68
C SER A 141 -56.11 72.20 -9.36
N ILE A 142 -55.13 71.79 -8.55
CA ILE A 142 -55.00 70.40 -8.10
C ILE A 142 -56.13 70.14 -7.11
N VAL A 143 -56.95 69.12 -7.33
CA VAL A 143 -58.12 68.78 -6.50
C VAL A 143 -57.99 67.48 -5.72
N GLY A 144 -56.97 66.69 -6.02
CA GLY A 144 -56.67 65.44 -5.33
C GLY A 144 -55.50 64.69 -5.95
N ALA A 145 -55.31 63.43 -5.54
CA ALA A 145 -54.32 62.53 -6.13
C ALA A 145 -54.93 61.15 -6.41
N LEU A 146 -54.54 60.57 -7.54
CA LEU A 146 -54.81 59.18 -7.88
C LEU A 146 -53.57 58.35 -7.57
N THR A 147 -53.70 57.37 -6.68
CA THR A 147 -52.63 56.47 -6.28
C THR A 147 -52.92 55.04 -6.71
N ILE A 148 -51.96 54.41 -7.38
CA ILE A 148 -52.03 53.01 -7.86
C ILE A 148 -50.89 52.22 -7.23
N ALA A 149 -51.19 51.05 -6.67
CA ALA A 149 -50.20 50.09 -6.21
C ALA A 149 -50.20 48.83 -7.08
N GLN A 150 -49.02 48.38 -7.48
CA GLN A 150 -48.80 47.10 -8.16
C GLN A 150 -47.86 46.20 -7.36
N LYS A 151 -48.11 44.89 -7.39
CA LYS A 151 -47.28 43.91 -6.67
C LYS A 151 -45.89 43.81 -7.31
N ALA A 152 -44.83 43.95 -6.51
CA ALA A 152 -43.43 43.86 -6.94
C ALA A 152 -42.72 42.59 -6.44
N GLY A 153 -43.37 41.75 -5.63
CA GLY A 153 -42.77 40.53 -5.06
C GLY A 153 -42.15 39.56 -6.09
N TYR A 154 -42.73 39.50 -7.30
CA TYR A 154 -42.23 38.65 -8.39
C TYR A 154 -40.80 39.03 -8.85
N ILE A 155 -40.37 40.28 -8.62
CA ILE A 155 -39.02 40.73 -8.94
C ILE A 155 -38.03 39.94 -8.07
N ASN A 156 -38.24 39.90 -6.75
CA ASN A 156 -37.40 39.16 -5.81
C ASN A 156 -37.40 37.66 -6.10
N ASP A 157 -38.57 37.08 -6.42
CA ASP A 157 -38.66 35.66 -6.79
C ASP A 157 -37.83 35.34 -8.04
N ARG A 158 -37.87 36.22 -9.05
CA ARG A 158 -37.10 36.06 -10.28
C ARG A 158 -35.60 36.20 -10.05
N LEU A 159 -35.17 37.15 -9.22
CA LEU A 159 -33.76 37.32 -8.86
C LEU A 159 -33.23 36.10 -8.09
N ASN A 160 -34.02 35.57 -7.15
CA ASN A 160 -33.68 34.35 -6.42
C ASN A 160 -33.58 33.13 -7.33
N GLU A 161 -34.44 33.03 -8.34
CA GLU A 161 -34.38 31.97 -9.34
C GLU A 161 -33.06 32.00 -10.14
N ILE A 162 -32.61 33.20 -10.54
CA ILE A 162 -31.34 33.39 -11.25
C ILE A 162 -30.17 32.94 -10.37
N TRP A 163 -30.13 33.37 -9.12
CA TRP A 163 -29.11 32.95 -8.15
C TRP A 163 -29.06 31.43 -7.98
N ARG A 164 -30.21 30.80 -7.75
CA ARG A 164 -30.31 29.35 -7.56
C ARG A 164 -29.82 28.57 -8.78
N ASN A 165 -30.27 28.97 -9.97
CA ASN A 165 -29.92 28.28 -11.21
C ASN A 165 -28.42 28.39 -11.53
N ASN A 166 -27.82 29.57 -11.31
CA ASN A 166 -26.39 29.77 -11.53
C ASN A 166 -25.52 29.03 -10.50
N LEU A 167 -25.95 28.95 -9.24
CA LEU A 167 -25.25 28.18 -8.21
C LEU A 167 -25.23 26.67 -8.52
N ILE A 168 -26.38 26.11 -8.93
CA ILE A 168 -26.47 24.69 -9.32
C ILE A 168 -25.57 24.42 -10.53
N ARG A 169 -25.57 25.31 -11.53
CA ARG A 169 -24.70 25.17 -12.71
C ARG A 169 -23.22 25.17 -12.33
N LEU A 170 -22.80 26.06 -11.42
CA LEU A 170 -21.43 26.12 -10.92
C LEU A 170 -21.00 24.82 -10.22
N LEU A 171 -21.86 24.25 -9.38
CA LEU A 171 -21.60 23.00 -8.67
C LEU A 171 -21.39 21.83 -9.65
N ILE A 172 -22.27 21.72 -10.66
CA ILE A 172 -22.16 20.67 -11.68
C ILE A 172 -20.86 20.81 -12.48
N GLN A 173 -20.54 22.03 -12.95
CA GLN A 173 -19.31 22.29 -13.72
C GLN A 173 -18.05 22.01 -12.91
N SER A 174 -18.01 22.43 -11.64
CA SER A 174 -16.88 22.20 -10.75
C SER A 174 -16.65 20.71 -10.47
N SER A 175 -17.74 19.95 -10.28
CA SER A 175 -17.68 18.50 -10.09
C SER A 175 -17.13 17.77 -11.33
N LEU A 176 -17.62 18.12 -12.52
CA LEU A 176 -17.15 17.56 -13.79
C LEU A 176 -15.66 17.85 -14.04
N LEU A 177 -15.22 19.08 -13.77
CA LEU A 177 -13.82 19.48 -13.95
C LEU A 177 -12.89 18.73 -12.97
N SER A 178 -13.31 18.57 -11.71
CA SER A 178 -12.57 17.80 -10.71
C SER A 178 -12.40 16.35 -11.14
N LEU A 179 -13.47 15.71 -11.61
CA LEU A 179 -13.45 14.33 -12.09
C LEU A 179 -12.54 14.17 -13.33
N ALA A 180 -12.66 15.07 -14.31
CA ALA A 180 -11.81 15.06 -15.51
C ALA A 180 -10.33 15.22 -15.15
N THR A 181 -10.01 16.09 -14.19
CA THR A 181 -8.63 16.30 -13.74
C THR A 181 -8.07 15.06 -13.03
N LEU A 182 -8.85 14.39 -12.18
CA LEU A 182 -8.47 13.14 -11.53
C LEU A 182 -8.17 12.03 -12.56
N LEU A 183 -8.99 11.91 -13.59
CA LEU A 183 -8.77 10.96 -14.68
C LEU A 183 -7.50 11.28 -15.48
N LEU A 184 -7.27 12.55 -15.81
CA LEU A 184 -6.04 13.00 -16.48
C LEU A 184 -4.79 12.69 -15.66
N ILE A 185 -4.80 12.97 -14.34
CA ILE A 185 -3.68 12.65 -13.45
C ILE A 185 -3.41 11.15 -13.43
N ARG A 186 -4.46 10.33 -13.33
CA ARG A 186 -4.34 8.88 -13.31
C ARG A 186 -3.68 8.34 -14.58
N TRP A 187 -4.09 8.82 -15.76
CA TRP A 187 -3.58 8.31 -17.04
C TRP A 187 -2.25 8.94 -17.48
N ILE A 188 -2.03 10.23 -17.23
CA ILE A 188 -0.84 10.95 -17.73
C ILE A 188 0.37 10.80 -16.78
N ILE A 189 0.12 10.71 -15.46
CA ILE A 189 1.20 10.71 -14.45
C ILE A 189 1.40 9.32 -13.84
N PHE A 190 0.35 8.72 -13.27
CA PHE A 190 0.51 7.50 -12.48
C PHE A 190 0.90 6.28 -13.30
N GLU A 191 0.21 6.01 -14.41
CA GLU A 191 0.50 4.85 -15.26
C GLU A 191 1.94 4.88 -15.83
N PRO A 192 2.44 5.99 -16.41
CA PRO A 192 3.82 6.04 -16.90
C PRO A 192 4.87 5.91 -15.80
N ILE A 193 4.65 6.51 -14.61
CA ILE A 193 5.60 6.39 -13.49
C ILE A 193 5.69 4.93 -13.02
N LYS A 194 4.56 4.23 -12.94
CA LYS A 194 4.54 2.82 -12.55
C LYS A 194 5.35 1.96 -13.54
N GLY A 195 5.15 2.15 -14.85
CA GLY A 195 5.92 1.45 -15.88
C GLY A 195 7.42 1.77 -15.84
N LEU A 196 7.80 3.02 -15.53
CA LEU A 196 9.20 3.44 -15.34
C LEU A 196 9.85 2.72 -14.15
N VAL A 197 9.16 2.66 -13.01
CA VAL A 197 9.65 1.98 -11.80
C VAL A 197 9.81 0.47 -12.04
N GLU A 198 8.84 -0.16 -12.70
CA GLU A 198 8.92 -1.58 -13.05
C GLU A 198 10.10 -1.87 -14.00
N THR A 199 10.35 -1.01 -14.98
CA THR A 199 11.49 -1.15 -15.91
C THR A 199 12.84 -1.05 -15.19
N LEU A 200 12.98 -0.09 -14.26
CA LEU A 200 14.17 0.04 -13.42
C LEU A 200 14.39 -1.20 -12.53
N ARG A 201 13.30 -1.73 -11.96
CA ARG A 201 13.35 -2.95 -11.15
C ARG A 201 13.82 -4.16 -11.97
N LEU A 202 13.29 -4.32 -13.18
CA LEU A 202 13.68 -5.40 -14.10
C LEU A 202 15.13 -5.28 -14.59
N ALA A 203 15.58 -4.05 -14.90
CA ALA A 203 16.97 -3.80 -15.27
C ALA A 203 17.94 -4.18 -14.13
N ARG A 204 17.60 -3.85 -12.88
CA ARG A 204 18.39 -4.24 -11.70
C ARG A 204 18.43 -5.75 -11.51
N VAL A 205 17.34 -6.48 -11.76
CA VAL A 205 17.30 -7.94 -11.56
C VAL A 205 17.97 -8.73 -12.71
N GLY A 206 18.20 -8.10 -13.87
CA GLY A 206 18.85 -8.76 -15.01
C GLY A 206 17.90 -9.59 -15.88
N ALA A 207 16.59 -9.48 -15.65
CA ALA A 207 15.52 -10.06 -16.49
C ALA A 207 15.28 -9.20 -17.75
N ALA A 208 16.35 -8.92 -18.50
CA ALA A 208 16.41 -7.85 -19.49
C ALA A 208 15.71 -8.18 -20.83
N GLU A 209 15.35 -9.43 -21.10
CA GLU A 209 14.87 -9.88 -22.42
C GLU A 209 13.35 -9.73 -22.65
N GLN A 210 12.52 -9.53 -21.62
CA GLN A 210 11.07 -9.75 -21.77
C GLN A 210 10.13 -8.54 -21.66
N SER A 211 10.61 -7.30 -21.54
CA SER A 211 9.68 -6.15 -21.54
C SER A 211 10.27 -4.89 -22.17
N SER A 212 10.06 -4.77 -23.49
CA SER A 212 10.05 -3.47 -24.19
C SER A 212 8.63 -3.00 -24.51
N LYS A 213 7.61 -3.80 -24.17
CA LYS A 213 6.20 -3.45 -24.39
C LYS A 213 5.70 -2.59 -23.22
N GLY A 214 5.96 -1.29 -23.29
CA GLY A 214 5.37 -0.36 -22.32
C GLY A 214 6.00 1.02 -22.21
N LEU A 215 6.98 1.38 -23.04
CA LEU A 215 7.45 2.76 -23.13
C LEU A 215 6.40 3.60 -23.89
N THR A 216 5.25 3.85 -23.26
CA THR A 216 4.29 4.83 -23.75
C THR A 216 4.93 6.20 -23.72
N SER A 217 5.04 6.77 -24.91
CA SER A 217 5.75 7.99 -25.27
C SER A 217 5.10 9.26 -24.73
N SER A 218 5.00 9.42 -23.41
CA SER A 218 4.68 10.73 -22.85
C SER A 218 5.88 11.66 -23.06
N PHE A 219 5.68 12.74 -23.83
CA PHE A 219 6.71 13.73 -24.19
C PHE A 219 7.46 14.27 -22.97
N PHE A 220 6.79 14.31 -21.81
CA PHE A 220 7.29 14.85 -20.54
C PHE A 220 8.45 14.02 -19.94
N PHE A 221 8.45 12.70 -20.11
CA PHE A 221 9.42 11.81 -19.45
C PHE A 221 10.58 11.37 -20.34
N ARG A 222 10.67 11.87 -21.58
CA ARG A 222 11.73 11.49 -22.54
C ARG A 222 13.16 11.61 -21.99
N PRO A 223 13.55 12.68 -21.28
CA PRO A 223 14.90 12.78 -20.71
C PRO A 223 15.17 11.71 -19.64
N LEU A 224 14.17 11.44 -18.79
CA LEU A 224 14.27 10.43 -17.74
C LEU A 224 14.39 9.02 -18.32
N VAL A 225 13.61 8.73 -19.36
CA VAL A 225 13.66 7.47 -20.11
C VAL A 225 15.04 7.27 -20.74
N LYS A 226 15.62 8.31 -21.32
CA LYS A 226 16.96 8.28 -21.90
C LYS A 226 18.03 7.97 -20.85
N GLU A 227 17.97 8.65 -19.70
CA GLU A 227 18.93 8.44 -18.60
C GLU A 227 18.84 7.02 -18.03
N ILE A 228 17.62 6.51 -17.85
CA ILE A 228 17.38 5.13 -17.40
C ILE A 228 17.91 4.11 -18.42
N SER A 229 17.77 4.38 -19.72
CA SER A 229 18.34 3.54 -20.78
C SER A 229 19.87 3.53 -20.75
N ASN A 230 20.50 4.68 -20.49
CA ASN A 230 21.95 4.78 -20.35
C ASN A 230 22.44 4.00 -19.14
N ILE A 231 21.79 4.16 -17.98
CA ILE A 231 22.08 3.41 -16.75
C ILE A 231 21.92 1.91 -16.98
N ARG A 232 20.88 1.50 -17.71
CA ARG A 232 20.69 0.10 -18.08
C ARG A 232 21.86 -0.43 -18.93
N SER A 233 22.29 0.33 -19.94
CA SER A 233 23.42 -0.05 -20.79
C SER A 233 24.71 -0.19 -20.00
N SER A 234 25.04 0.80 -19.17
CA SER A 234 26.26 0.78 -18.35
C SER A 234 26.25 -0.34 -17.30
N LEU A 235 25.10 -0.61 -16.66
CA LEU A 235 24.94 -1.76 -15.76
C LEU A 235 25.10 -3.10 -16.49
N GLN A 236 24.63 -3.19 -17.74
CA GLN A 236 24.76 -4.39 -18.55
C GLN A 236 26.22 -4.63 -18.97
N GLU A 237 26.93 -3.59 -19.39
CA GLU A 237 28.37 -3.64 -19.70
C GLU A 237 29.20 -4.03 -18.48
N ALA A 238 28.94 -3.41 -17.32
CA ALA A 238 29.63 -3.74 -16.07
C ALA A 238 29.42 -5.21 -15.67
N ARG A 239 28.21 -5.75 -15.87
CA ARG A 239 27.92 -7.17 -15.61
C ARG A 239 28.65 -8.11 -16.55
N ILE A 240 28.71 -7.78 -17.83
CA ILE A 240 29.44 -8.59 -18.82
C ILE A 240 30.93 -8.61 -18.44
N SER A 241 31.52 -7.46 -18.15
CA SER A 241 32.91 -7.35 -17.71
C SER A 241 33.18 -8.16 -16.43
N ALA A 242 32.30 -8.07 -15.43
CA ALA A 242 32.43 -8.82 -14.18
C ALA A 242 32.29 -10.34 -14.39
N SER A 243 31.38 -10.77 -15.28
CA SER A 243 31.20 -12.17 -15.66
C SER A 243 32.42 -12.72 -16.39
N GLU A 244 33.02 -11.95 -17.31
CA GLU A 244 34.26 -12.33 -18.00
C GLU A 244 35.44 -12.46 -17.04
N GLU A 245 35.62 -11.49 -16.14
CA GLU A 245 36.65 -11.53 -15.09
C GLU A 245 36.45 -12.74 -14.16
N ALA A 246 35.21 -12.99 -13.73
CA ALA A 246 34.85 -14.15 -12.92
C ALA A 246 35.17 -15.46 -13.64
N ARG A 247 34.88 -15.57 -14.94
CA ARG A 247 35.19 -16.74 -15.76
C ARG A 247 36.70 -16.97 -15.87
N MET A 248 37.49 -15.91 -16.06
CA MET A 248 38.95 -16.01 -16.05
C MET A 248 39.53 -16.44 -14.69
N ARG A 249 38.84 -16.14 -13.59
CA ARG A 249 39.24 -16.56 -12.23
C ARG A 249 38.82 -18.00 -11.88
N LEU A 250 37.97 -18.66 -12.67
CA LEU A 250 37.62 -20.07 -12.42
C LEU A 250 38.84 -20.99 -12.49
N GLU A 251 39.83 -20.66 -13.34
CA GLU A 251 41.05 -21.44 -13.52
C GLU A 251 42.06 -21.28 -12.35
N LYS A 252 41.88 -20.27 -11.49
CA LYS A 252 42.78 -19.99 -10.35
C LYS A 252 42.15 -20.50 -9.05
N LEU A 253 42.66 -21.63 -8.52
CA LEU A 253 42.21 -22.21 -7.25
C LEU A 253 42.31 -21.23 -6.06
N ASP A 254 43.31 -20.34 -6.06
CA ASP A 254 43.63 -19.46 -4.92
C ASP A 254 42.86 -18.13 -4.87
N SER A 255 41.99 -17.86 -5.85
CA SER A 255 41.15 -16.66 -5.80
C SER A 255 40.07 -16.81 -4.72
N PRO A 256 39.67 -15.75 -4.00
CA PRO A 256 38.50 -15.79 -3.13
C PRO A 256 37.21 -16.07 -3.93
N TRP A 257 36.21 -16.62 -3.26
CA TRP A 257 34.87 -16.80 -3.82
C TRP A 257 34.09 -15.49 -3.77
N THR A 258 33.54 -15.07 -4.91
CA THR A 258 32.59 -13.95 -5.01
C THR A 258 31.24 -14.48 -5.49
N ALA A 259 30.17 -13.71 -5.31
CA ALA A 259 28.84 -14.11 -5.79
C ALA A 259 28.83 -14.35 -7.31
N GLU A 260 29.50 -13.51 -8.08
CA GLU A 260 29.62 -13.61 -9.54
C GLU A 260 30.43 -14.85 -9.94
N ARG A 261 31.55 -15.12 -9.26
CA ARG A 261 32.37 -16.31 -9.51
C ARG A 261 31.61 -17.58 -9.20
N LEU A 262 30.91 -17.62 -8.07
CA LEU A 262 30.07 -18.75 -7.70
C LEU A 262 28.96 -18.97 -8.74
N LYS A 263 28.30 -17.89 -9.18
CA LYS A 263 27.26 -17.95 -10.21
C LYS A 263 27.76 -18.53 -11.53
N GLU A 264 28.91 -18.05 -12.04
CA GLU A 264 29.48 -18.58 -13.29
C GLU A 264 29.97 -20.03 -13.13
N PHE A 265 30.60 -20.37 -12.01
CA PHE A 265 31.01 -21.75 -11.70
C PHE A 265 29.82 -22.71 -11.69
N VAL A 266 28.74 -22.33 -10.99
CA VAL A 266 27.53 -23.14 -10.90
C VAL A 266 26.84 -23.22 -12.25
N LYS A 267 26.79 -22.14 -13.03
CA LYS A 267 26.23 -22.15 -14.39
C LYS A 267 26.98 -23.12 -15.30
N ASP A 268 28.31 -23.16 -15.22
CA ASP A 268 29.17 -24.07 -16.00
C ASP A 268 28.94 -25.54 -15.61
N ILE A 269 29.00 -25.87 -14.32
CA ILE A 269 28.85 -27.25 -13.83
C ILE A 269 27.42 -27.75 -13.99
N LEU A 270 26.44 -26.91 -13.67
CA LEU A 270 25.04 -27.31 -13.70
C LEU A 270 24.43 -27.23 -15.10
N LYS A 271 25.08 -26.55 -16.04
CA LYS A 271 24.62 -26.37 -17.43
C LYS A 271 23.16 -25.86 -17.49
N GLY A 272 22.83 -24.92 -16.60
CA GLY A 272 21.49 -24.33 -16.49
C GLY A 272 20.46 -25.16 -15.73
N ARG A 273 20.82 -26.30 -15.12
CA ARG A 273 19.92 -27.06 -14.24
C ARG A 273 19.58 -26.27 -12.98
N THR A 274 18.33 -26.39 -12.54
CA THR A 274 17.82 -25.71 -11.34
C THR A 274 18.28 -26.43 -10.07
N ILE A 275 18.70 -25.67 -9.06
CA ILE A 275 18.97 -26.18 -7.71
C ILE A 275 17.68 -26.07 -6.89
N PHE A 276 17.32 -27.16 -6.21
CA PHE A 276 16.25 -27.21 -5.23
C PHE A 276 16.86 -27.35 -3.83
N MET A 277 16.86 -26.26 -3.07
CA MET A 277 17.26 -26.25 -1.67
C MET A 277 16.05 -26.64 -0.80
N VAL A 278 16.22 -27.54 0.16
CA VAL A 278 15.12 -28.01 1.03
C VAL A 278 15.56 -27.95 2.47
N SER A 279 14.86 -27.21 3.33
CA SER A 279 15.20 -27.09 4.74
C SER A 279 13.95 -26.92 5.60
N ASN A 280 14.06 -27.22 6.90
CA ASN A 280 12.97 -26.92 7.82
C ASN A 280 12.74 -25.40 7.94
N ARG A 281 13.79 -24.62 8.18
CA ARG A 281 13.70 -23.15 8.34
C ARG A 281 13.75 -22.43 7.00
N GLU A 282 12.86 -21.45 6.82
CA GLU A 282 12.85 -20.53 5.67
C GLU A 282 13.79 -19.32 5.88
N PRO A 283 14.20 -18.62 4.80
CA PRO A 283 15.07 -17.46 4.89
C PRO A 283 14.38 -16.12 5.20
N TYR A 284 13.08 -15.97 4.89
CA TYR A 284 12.36 -14.72 5.12
C TYR A 284 10.99 -15.01 5.74
N ILE A 285 10.79 -14.58 6.98
CA ILE A 285 9.55 -14.81 7.74
C ILE A 285 8.73 -13.53 7.71
N HIS A 286 7.49 -13.59 7.23
CA HIS A 286 6.60 -12.43 7.18
C HIS A 286 5.71 -12.37 8.41
N THR A 287 5.60 -11.16 8.96
CA THR A 287 4.81 -10.89 10.16
C THR A 287 3.84 -9.74 10.00
N LYS A 288 2.74 -9.75 10.77
CA LYS A 288 1.84 -8.59 10.86
C LYS A 288 2.30 -7.65 11.96
N ASP A 289 2.68 -6.43 11.59
CA ASP A 289 3.01 -5.35 12.53
C ASP A 289 2.13 -4.12 12.25
N GLY A 290 1.27 -3.75 13.21
CA GLY A 290 0.39 -2.58 13.09
C GLY A 290 -0.52 -2.56 11.87
N GLY A 291 -0.93 -3.74 11.37
CA GLY A 291 -1.76 -3.88 10.16
C GLY A 291 -0.97 -3.82 8.84
N LYS A 292 0.37 -3.71 8.89
CA LYS A 292 1.26 -3.85 7.73
C LYS A 292 1.95 -5.21 7.78
N ILE A 293 2.21 -5.79 6.60
CA ILE A 293 3.03 -6.99 6.50
C ILE A 293 4.49 -6.54 6.39
N THR A 294 5.30 -6.98 7.33
CA THR A 294 6.76 -6.81 7.34
C THR A 294 7.42 -8.19 7.25
N TYR A 295 8.74 -8.24 7.12
CA TYR A 295 9.48 -9.49 7.18
C TYR A 295 10.79 -9.31 7.95
N TYR A 296 11.32 -10.41 8.48
CA TYR A 296 12.64 -10.45 9.09
C TYR A 296 13.42 -11.70 8.67
N PHE A 297 14.75 -11.62 8.78
CA PHE A 297 15.66 -12.73 8.53
C PHE A 297 15.91 -13.49 9.85
N PRO A 298 15.65 -14.81 9.93
CA PRO A 298 15.72 -15.53 11.19
C PRO A 298 17.17 -15.73 11.67
N ALA A 299 17.34 -15.77 12.99
CA ALA A 299 18.63 -16.09 13.64
C ALA A 299 18.96 -17.59 13.50
N SER A 300 19.43 -17.99 12.32
CA SER A 300 19.78 -19.38 11.98
C SER A 300 21.09 -19.44 11.23
N GLY A 301 22.09 -20.14 11.79
CA GLY A 301 23.41 -20.29 11.16
C GLY A 301 23.34 -20.98 9.79
N MET A 302 22.45 -21.97 9.62
CA MET A 302 22.21 -22.63 8.34
C MET A 302 21.69 -21.64 7.30
N VAL A 303 20.68 -20.84 7.65
CA VAL A 303 20.10 -19.86 6.72
C VAL A 303 21.14 -18.80 6.35
N THR A 304 21.88 -18.26 7.33
CA THR A 304 22.96 -17.28 7.11
C THR A 304 24.03 -17.78 6.14
N ALA A 305 24.36 -19.07 6.19
CA ALA A 305 25.38 -19.65 5.31
C ALA A 305 24.85 -19.97 3.90
N ILE A 306 23.61 -20.43 3.79
CA ILE A 306 23.03 -20.90 2.53
C ILE A 306 22.39 -19.78 1.71
N GLU A 307 21.84 -18.75 2.34
CA GLU A 307 21.13 -17.69 1.63
C GLU A 307 21.99 -16.94 0.60
N PRO A 308 23.26 -16.57 0.90
CA PRO A 308 24.12 -15.94 -0.09
C PRO A 308 24.39 -16.83 -1.31
N VAL A 309 24.45 -18.15 -1.12
CA VAL A 309 24.59 -19.13 -2.19
C VAL A 309 23.34 -19.13 -3.08
N MET A 310 22.15 -19.11 -2.48
CA MET A 310 20.88 -19.06 -3.22
C MET A 310 20.68 -17.71 -3.94
N GLN A 311 21.08 -16.59 -3.34
CA GLN A 311 21.04 -15.29 -4.00
C GLN A 311 21.96 -15.25 -5.24
N ALA A 312 23.14 -15.87 -5.17
CA ALA A 312 24.10 -15.91 -6.28
C ALA A 312 23.66 -16.87 -7.39
N CYS A 313 23.26 -18.08 -7.02
CA CYS A 313 22.98 -19.17 -7.96
C CYS A 313 21.55 -19.18 -8.51
N GLY A 314 20.61 -18.55 -7.79
CA GLY A 314 19.18 -18.69 -8.08
C GLY A 314 18.64 -20.07 -7.72
N GLY A 315 17.46 -20.41 -8.25
CA GLY A 315 16.81 -21.70 -8.04
C GLY A 315 15.56 -21.60 -7.17
N MET A 316 15.23 -22.70 -6.49
CA MET A 316 14.08 -22.78 -5.61
C MET A 316 14.48 -23.26 -4.22
N TRP A 317 14.01 -22.56 -3.19
CA TRP A 317 14.12 -22.97 -1.81
C TRP A 317 12.76 -23.41 -1.30
N ILE A 318 12.64 -24.65 -0.83
CA ILE A 318 11.44 -25.24 -0.25
C ILE A 318 11.63 -25.31 1.27
N ALA A 319 10.79 -24.63 2.03
CA ALA A 319 10.92 -24.57 3.50
C ALA A 319 9.57 -24.47 4.22
N ASN A 320 9.53 -24.73 5.53
CA ASN A 320 8.32 -24.50 6.33
C ASN A 320 8.02 -23.00 6.43
N GLY A 321 6.78 -22.60 6.13
CA GLY A 321 6.29 -21.24 6.33
C GLY A 321 5.77 -21.04 7.75
N SER A 322 6.51 -20.27 8.56
CA SER A 322 6.32 -20.15 10.02
C SER A 322 5.75 -18.81 10.49
N GLY A 323 5.71 -17.80 9.62
CA GLY A 323 5.21 -16.47 9.92
C GLY A 323 3.68 -16.36 9.85
N ASP A 324 3.11 -15.52 10.71
CA ASP A 324 1.65 -15.29 10.78
C ASP A 324 1.09 -14.51 9.57
N ALA A 325 1.97 -13.91 8.75
CA ALA A 325 1.63 -13.27 7.49
C ALA A 325 2.08 -14.05 6.25
N ASP A 326 2.78 -15.18 6.40
CA ASP A 326 3.40 -15.87 5.26
C ASP A 326 2.39 -16.37 4.23
N LYS A 327 1.22 -16.83 4.68
CA LYS A 327 0.12 -17.25 3.80
C LYS A 327 -0.48 -16.10 2.98
N LEU A 328 -0.28 -14.85 3.40
CA LEU A 328 -0.85 -13.67 2.75
C LEU A 328 0.01 -13.14 1.61
N VAL A 329 1.27 -13.57 1.53
CA VAL A 329 2.25 -13.02 0.57
C VAL A 329 2.63 -14.01 -0.54
N VAL A 330 2.20 -15.27 -0.43
CA VAL A 330 2.46 -16.30 -1.45
C VAL A 330 1.41 -16.27 -2.57
N ASP A 331 1.78 -16.84 -3.71
CA ASP A 331 0.86 -17.14 -4.79
C ASP A 331 0.00 -18.40 -4.51
N ARG A 332 -0.83 -18.79 -5.48
CA ARG A 332 -1.72 -19.97 -5.36
C ARG A 332 -0.98 -21.32 -5.29
N LEU A 333 0.33 -21.34 -5.55
CA LEU A 333 1.18 -22.52 -5.49
C LEU A 333 2.12 -22.50 -4.26
N ASP A 334 1.82 -21.60 -3.32
CA ASP A 334 2.56 -21.35 -2.08
C ASP A 334 3.98 -20.81 -2.32
N LYS A 335 4.16 -20.01 -3.38
CA LYS A 335 5.47 -19.45 -3.78
C LYS A 335 5.54 -17.95 -3.65
N ILE A 336 6.74 -17.45 -3.38
CA ILE A 336 7.08 -16.02 -3.38
C ILE A 336 8.49 -15.82 -3.93
N GLN A 337 8.71 -14.71 -4.64
CA GLN A 337 10.05 -14.31 -5.08
C GLN A 337 10.80 -13.62 -3.94
N VAL A 338 12.05 -14.01 -3.70
CA VAL A 338 12.84 -13.52 -2.57
C VAL A 338 14.28 -13.18 -2.96
N PRO A 339 14.96 -12.26 -2.24
CA PRO A 339 14.43 -11.37 -1.19
C PRO A 339 13.26 -10.49 -1.66
N PRO A 340 12.29 -10.11 -0.80
CA PRO A 340 11.11 -9.34 -1.20
C PRO A 340 11.42 -8.03 -1.94
N ASP A 341 12.50 -7.35 -1.52
CA ASP A 341 12.94 -6.09 -2.12
C ASP A 341 13.62 -6.30 -3.47
N GLU A 342 14.50 -7.31 -3.57
CA GLU A 342 15.25 -7.64 -4.78
C GLU A 342 15.16 -9.15 -5.10
N PRO A 343 14.10 -9.59 -5.78
CA PRO A 343 13.92 -10.97 -6.22
C PRO A 343 15.15 -11.58 -6.91
N LYS A 344 15.69 -12.67 -6.36
CA LYS A 344 16.81 -13.46 -6.91
C LYS A 344 16.45 -14.93 -7.13
N TYR A 345 15.61 -15.50 -6.28
CA TYR A 345 15.19 -16.90 -6.34
C TYR A 345 13.76 -17.08 -5.82
N THR A 346 13.22 -18.28 -5.98
CA THR A 346 11.84 -18.60 -5.53
C THR A 346 11.88 -19.30 -4.18
N LEU A 347 11.09 -18.84 -3.22
CA LEU A 347 10.78 -19.56 -1.98
C LEU A 347 9.41 -20.22 -2.12
N LYS A 348 9.33 -21.54 -1.93
CA LYS A 348 8.10 -22.31 -1.79
C LYS A 348 7.91 -22.67 -0.33
N ARG A 349 6.73 -22.42 0.22
CA ARG A 349 6.39 -22.74 1.60
C ARG A 349 5.65 -24.07 1.69
N VAL A 350 6.03 -24.86 2.68
CA VAL A 350 5.31 -26.04 3.14
C VAL A 350 4.58 -25.64 4.42
N TRP A 351 3.28 -25.94 4.49
CA TRP A 351 2.46 -25.58 5.64
C TRP A 351 2.30 -26.77 6.58
N LEU A 352 2.66 -26.54 7.85
CA LEU A 352 2.45 -27.49 8.93
C LEU A 352 1.23 -27.08 9.77
N THR A 353 0.52 -28.09 10.29
CA THR A 353 -0.46 -27.88 11.36
C THR A 353 0.27 -27.70 12.70
N GLU A 354 -0.43 -27.19 13.71
CA GLU A 354 0.12 -27.07 15.06
C GLU A 354 0.51 -28.42 15.67
N GLU A 355 -0.30 -29.46 15.40
CA GLU A 355 -0.01 -30.84 15.80
C GLU A 355 1.27 -31.37 15.13
N GLU A 356 1.40 -31.16 13.82
CA GLU A 356 2.61 -31.51 13.06
C GLU A 356 3.83 -30.76 13.60
N GLU A 357 3.73 -29.45 13.81
CA GLU A 357 4.84 -28.66 14.37
C GLU A 357 5.23 -29.15 15.78
N THR A 358 4.24 -29.47 16.61
CA THR A 358 4.46 -30.00 17.97
C THR A 358 5.18 -31.35 17.93
N GLY A 359 4.66 -32.32 17.19
CA GLY A 359 5.23 -33.67 17.13
C GLY A 359 6.56 -33.73 16.39
N TYR A 360 6.65 -33.16 15.18
CA TYR A 360 7.85 -33.23 14.35
C TYR A 360 8.96 -32.28 14.79
N TYR A 361 8.64 -31.00 15.04
CA TYR A 361 9.66 -29.98 15.26
C TYR A 361 10.04 -29.91 16.74
N TYR A 362 9.08 -29.70 17.64
CA TYR A 362 9.39 -29.63 19.08
C TYR A 362 9.72 -31.01 19.65
N GLY A 363 8.88 -32.02 19.39
CA GLY A 363 9.04 -33.38 19.88
C GLY A 363 10.24 -34.12 19.26
N PHE A 364 10.05 -34.75 18.11
CA PHE A 364 11.05 -35.66 17.55
C PHE A 364 12.39 -34.98 17.25
N SER A 365 12.35 -33.81 16.61
CA SER A 365 13.55 -33.09 16.20
C SER A 365 14.28 -32.49 17.41
N ASN A 366 13.63 -31.62 18.20
CA ASN A 366 14.33 -30.85 19.24
C ASN A 366 14.40 -31.53 20.63
N GLU A 367 13.45 -32.37 21.01
CA GLU A 367 13.52 -33.16 22.26
C GLU A 367 14.16 -34.54 22.05
N GLY A 368 14.11 -35.09 20.83
CA GLY A 368 14.71 -36.38 20.48
C GLY A 368 16.10 -36.26 19.85
N LEU A 369 16.16 -35.89 18.57
CA LEU A 369 17.39 -35.92 17.77
C LEU A 369 18.44 -34.90 18.21
N TRP A 370 18.03 -33.68 18.58
CA TRP A 370 18.96 -32.62 18.98
C TRP A 370 19.80 -33.01 20.22
N PRO A 371 19.22 -33.37 21.38
CA PRO A 371 20.00 -33.81 22.54
C PRO A 371 20.80 -35.09 22.26
N LEU A 372 20.23 -36.03 21.49
CA LEU A 372 20.92 -37.25 21.07
C LEU A 372 22.24 -36.93 20.35
N CYS A 373 22.17 -36.10 19.32
CA CYS A 373 23.30 -35.84 18.44
C CYS A 373 24.36 -34.93 19.08
N HIS A 374 23.95 -34.08 20.03
CA HIS A 374 24.88 -33.27 20.82
C HIS A 374 25.46 -34.01 22.02
N ILE A 375 25.03 -35.26 22.28
CA ILE A 375 25.41 -36.02 23.49
C ILE A 375 25.15 -35.16 24.73
N ALA A 376 23.98 -34.52 24.76
CA ALA A 376 23.64 -33.56 25.79
C ALA A 376 23.38 -34.26 27.13
N HIS A 377 23.56 -33.51 28.22
CA HIS A 377 23.20 -33.98 29.56
C HIS A 377 21.69 -34.24 29.69
N ASN A 378 20.88 -33.52 28.91
CA ASN A 378 19.45 -33.75 28.82
C ASN A 378 19.17 -35.03 28.03
N ARG A 379 18.45 -35.96 28.65
CA ARG A 379 18.10 -37.24 28.03
C ARG A 379 17.17 -37.00 26.81
N PRO A 380 17.47 -37.58 25.64
CA PRO A 380 16.57 -37.50 24.50
C PRO A 380 15.26 -38.23 24.76
N ILE A 381 14.16 -37.63 24.32
CA ILE A 381 12.81 -38.17 24.51
C ILE A 381 12.28 -38.62 23.15
N PHE A 382 11.83 -39.88 23.10
CA PHE A 382 11.29 -40.51 21.90
C PHE A 382 9.88 -41.01 22.20
N ARG A 383 8.89 -40.41 21.55
CA ARG A 383 7.47 -40.78 21.62
C ARG A 383 7.03 -41.27 20.24
N GLN A 384 6.14 -42.26 20.20
CA GLN A 384 5.71 -42.85 18.93
C GLN A 384 4.92 -41.85 18.10
N GLU A 385 4.10 -41.04 18.75
CA GLU A 385 3.25 -40.02 18.13
C GLU A 385 4.11 -38.95 17.44
N ASP A 386 5.20 -38.52 18.10
CA ASP A 386 6.17 -37.58 17.52
C ASP A 386 6.86 -38.15 16.27
N TRP A 387 7.17 -39.45 16.29
CA TRP A 387 7.77 -40.13 15.13
C TRP A 387 6.79 -40.20 13.96
N GLU A 388 5.52 -40.51 14.21
CA GLU A 388 4.49 -40.55 13.18
C GLU A 388 4.34 -39.18 12.51
N GLU A 389 4.33 -38.09 13.29
CA GLU A 389 4.35 -36.73 12.76
C GLU A 389 5.67 -36.42 12.04
N TYR A 390 6.81 -36.91 12.52
CA TYR A 390 8.11 -36.74 11.84
C TYR A 390 8.12 -37.36 10.43
N VAL A 391 7.61 -38.59 10.30
CA VAL A 391 7.46 -39.27 9.00
C VAL A 391 6.49 -38.51 8.10
N LYS A 392 5.33 -38.11 8.62
CA LYS A 392 4.30 -37.38 7.88
C LYS A 392 4.80 -36.04 7.35
N VAL A 393 5.53 -35.27 8.16
CA VAL A 393 6.13 -34.01 7.73
C VAL A 393 7.24 -34.24 6.70
N ASN A 394 8.11 -35.24 6.89
CA ASN A 394 9.12 -35.61 5.88
C ASN A 394 8.46 -35.98 4.54
N GLN A 395 7.34 -36.71 4.57
CA GLN A 395 6.58 -37.04 3.37
C GLN A 395 6.00 -35.79 2.70
N LYS A 396 5.44 -34.83 3.46
CA LYS A 396 4.97 -33.54 2.92
C LYS A 396 6.09 -32.77 2.20
N PHE A 397 7.28 -32.74 2.78
CA PHE A 397 8.45 -32.12 2.14
C PHE A 397 8.86 -32.85 0.87
N ALA A 398 8.90 -34.19 0.90
CA ALA A 398 9.20 -35.00 -0.29
C ALA A 398 8.19 -34.75 -1.41
N ASP A 399 6.89 -34.72 -1.10
CA ASP A 399 5.81 -34.45 -2.05
C ASP A 399 5.89 -33.04 -2.63
N ALA A 400 6.21 -32.05 -1.81
CA ALA A 400 6.42 -30.67 -2.25
C ALA A 400 7.60 -30.57 -3.23
N VAL A 401 8.70 -31.28 -2.99
CA VAL A 401 9.83 -31.35 -3.93
C VAL A 401 9.45 -32.08 -5.21
N LEU A 402 8.81 -33.25 -5.09
CA LEU A 402 8.38 -34.08 -6.22
C LEU A 402 7.43 -33.34 -7.16
N ALA A 403 6.56 -32.48 -6.62
CA ALA A 403 5.68 -31.63 -7.41
C ALA A 403 6.44 -30.64 -8.31
N GLU A 404 7.56 -30.10 -7.86
CA GLU A 404 8.33 -29.08 -8.56
C GLU A 404 9.32 -29.67 -9.58
N ILE A 405 9.79 -30.89 -9.34
CA ILE A 405 10.78 -31.56 -10.21
C ILE A 405 10.16 -32.43 -11.32
N LYS A 406 8.83 -32.45 -11.47
CA LYS A 406 8.13 -33.37 -12.40
C LYS A 406 8.67 -33.37 -13.83
N ASN A 407 9.03 -32.18 -14.32
CA ASN A 407 9.47 -31.92 -15.69
C ASN A 407 11.00 -31.74 -15.81
N GLN A 408 11.76 -32.17 -14.81
CA GLN A 408 13.22 -32.08 -14.81
C GLN A 408 13.82 -33.47 -15.00
N ASP A 409 14.74 -33.62 -15.97
CA ASP A 409 15.36 -34.92 -16.27
C ASP A 409 16.26 -35.42 -15.13
N ARG A 410 17.12 -34.53 -14.62
CA ARG A 410 18.07 -34.83 -13.54
C ARG A 410 18.14 -33.67 -12.55
N PRO A 411 17.09 -33.49 -11.71
CA PRO A 411 17.02 -32.40 -10.74
C PRO A 411 18.11 -32.54 -9.68
N ILE A 412 18.61 -31.40 -9.20
CA ILE A 412 19.62 -31.33 -8.14
C ILE A 412 18.96 -30.83 -6.88
N ILE A 413 18.93 -31.67 -5.86
CA ILE A 413 18.18 -31.46 -4.63
C ILE A 413 19.17 -31.46 -3.47
N LEU A 414 19.21 -30.35 -2.72
CA LEU A 414 20.09 -30.17 -1.57
C LEU A 414 19.23 -30.07 -0.31
N ILE A 415 19.16 -31.16 0.43
CA ILE A 415 18.39 -31.29 1.67
C ILE A 415 19.26 -30.85 2.84
N GLN A 416 18.70 -30.06 3.74
CA GLN A 416 19.40 -29.48 4.87
C GLN A 416 18.85 -30.02 6.17
N ASP A 417 19.79 -30.55 6.95
CA ASP A 417 19.71 -30.77 8.39
C ASP A 417 18.86 -31.94 8.88
N PHE A 418 18.98 -32.22 10.18
CA PHE A 418 18.43 -33.41 10.84
C PHE A 418 16.91 -33.54 10.82
N HIS A 419 16.21 -32.45 10.55
CA HIS A 419 14.75 -32.46 10.47
C HIS A 419 14.24 -33.29 9.28
N LEU A 420 15.01 -33.37 8.19
CA LEU A 420 14.57 -33.92 6.91
C LEU A 420 15.32 -35.21 6.53
N SER A 421 15.64 -36.04 7.52
CA SER A 421 16.48 -37.23 7.33
C SER A 421 15.88 -38.29 6.41
N LEU A 422 14.54 -38.36 6.30
CA LEU A 422 13.83 -39.38 5.50
C LEU A 422 13.56 -38.94 4.06
N VAL A 423 13.57 -37.63 3.82
CA VAL A 423 13.28 -37.03 2.52
C VAL A 423 14.13 -37.61 1.37
N PRO A 424 15.45 -37.88 1.51
CA PRO A 424 16.25 -38.40 0.39
C PRO A 424 15.71 -39.73 -0.15
N ARG A 425 15.43 -40.70 0.73
CA ARG A 425 14.86 -42.00 0.34
C ARG A 425 13.46 -41.86 -0.25
N MET A 426 12.61 -41.03 0.37
CA MET A 426 11.24 -40.80 -0.12
C MET A 426 11.23 -40.24 -1.54
N ILE A 427 12.14 -39.31 -1.86
CA ILE A 427 12.28 -38.78 -3.23
C ILE A 427 12.85 -39.84 -4.17
N LYS A 428 13.94 -40.55 -3.80
CA LYS A 428 14.54 -41.58 -4.66
C LYS A 428 13.58 -42.71 -5.02
N ALA A 429 12.66 -43.06 -4.13
CA ALA A 429 11.64 -44.08 -4.40
C ALA A 429 10.75 -43.73 -5.60
N GLN A 430 10.47 -42.44 -5.82
CA GLN A 430 9.65 -41.97 -6.94
C GLN A 430 10.49 -41.44 -8.12
N ARG A 431 11.69 -40.93 -7.84
CA ARG A 431 12.63 -40.36 -8.83
C ARG A 431 14.06 -40.88 -8.61
N PRO A 432 14.37 -42.13 -9.01
CA PRO A 432 15.69 -42.73 -8.81
C PRO A 432 16.85 -41.93 -9.44
N GLY A 433 16.58 -41.24 -10.55
CA GLY A 433 17.55 -40.43 -11.28
C GLY A 433 17.85 -39.05 -10.69
N ALA A 434 17.12 -38.61 -9.65
CA ALA A 434 17.39 -37.32 -8.99
C ALA A 434 18.78 -37.32 -8.34
N ALA A 435 19.53 -36.23 -8.48
CA ALA A 435 20.80 -36.05 -7.77
C ALA A 435 20.53 -35.38 -6.42
N ILE A 436 20.73 -36.12 -5.33
CA ILE A 436 20.34 -35.70 -3.98
C ILE A 436 21.58 -35.61 -3.09
N GLY A 437 21.80 -34.42 -2.53
CA GLY A 437 22.70 -34.21 -1.41
C GLY A 437 21.92 -33.97 -0.13
N ILE A 438 22.37 -34.51 1.00
CA ILE A 438 21.92 -34.11 2.34
C ILE A 438 23.11 -33.58 3.13
N PHE A 439 22.97 -32.44 3.78
CA PHE A 439 24.00 -31.89 4.65
C PHE A 439 23.50 -31.81 6.10
N TRP A 440 24.24 -32.43 7.03
CA TRP A 440 23.90 -32.54 8.44
C TRP A 440 24.64 -31.46 9.25
N HIS A 441 23.90 -30.46 9.78
CA HIS A 441 24.52 -29.25 10.38
C HIS A 441 24.84 -29.39 11.87
N ILE A 442 24.36 -30.44 12.52
CA ILE A 442 24.68 -30.74 13.92
C ILE A 442 25.79 -31.80 14.00
N PRO A 443 26.35 -32.10 15.17
CA PRO A 443 27.29 -33.22 15.28
C PRO A 443 26.63 -34.56 14.92
N TRP A 444 27.44 -35.52 14.49
CA TRP A 444 27.00 -36.92 14.45
C TRP A 444 27.63 -37.67 15.62
N PRO A 445 26.83 -38.26 16.53
CA PRO A 445 27.33 -38.89 17.74
C PRO A 445 28.01 -40.23 17.42
N ASN A 446 28.68 -40.83 18.41
CA ASN A 446 29.21 -42.19 18.25
C ASN A 446 28.06 -43.21 18.09
N PRO A 447 28.34 -44.41 17.50
CA PRO A 447 27.33 -45.41 17.24
C PRO A 447 26.55 -45.86 18.50
N GLU A 448 27.22 -45.98 19.63
CA GLU A 448 26.61 -46.37 20.91
C GLU A 448 25.55 -45.36 21.35
N SER A 449 25.86 -44.07 21.26
CA SER A 449 24.91 -43.02 21.61
C SER A 449 23.74 -43.01 20.63
N PHE A 450 23.99 -43.09 19.32
CA PHE A 450 22.92 -43.10 18.32
C PHE A 450 21.98 -44.30 18.46
N SER A 451 22.49 -45.44 18.96
CA SER A 451 21.73 -46.68 19.11
C SER A 451 20.48 -46.56 20.01
N ILE A 452 20.41 -45.52 20.87
CA ILE A 452 19.26 -45.27 21.75
C ILE A 452 18.02 -44.79 21.01
N CYS A 453 18.15 -44.29 19.78
CA CYS A 453 17.01 -43.92 18.95
C CYS A 453 16.24 -45.19 18.51
N PRO A 454 14.93 -45.29 18.79
CA PRO A 454 14.15 -46.46 18.37
C PRO A 454 14.10 -46.64 16.85
N TRP A 455 14.00 -45.53 16.11
CA TRP A 455 13.86 -45.51 14.65
C TRP A 455 15.18 -45.22 13.91
N LYS A 456 16.30 -45.62 14.51
CA LYS A 456 17.64 -45.42 13.95
C LYS A 456 17.79 -46.04 12.56
N LYS A 457 17.18 -47.20 12.29
CA LYS A 457 17.32 -47.89 11.01
C LYS A 457 16.63 -47.12 9.89
N GLU A 458 15.46 -46.57 10.17
CA GLU A 458 14.64 -45.77 9.28
C GLU A 458 15.32 -44.44 8.96
N ILE A 459 15.88 -43.77 9.96
CA ILE A 459 16.66 -42.53 9.76
C ILE A 459 17.87 -42.79 8.88
N LEU A 460 18.68 -43.81 9.21
CA LEU A 460 19.87 -44.15 8.43
C LEU A 460 19.51 -44.57 6.99
N ASP A 461 18.46 -45.36 6.80
CA ASP A 461 17.99 -45.71 5.45
C ASP A 461 17.46 -44.51 4.67
N GLY A 462 16.77 -43.61 5.36
CA GLY A 462 16.31 -42.32 4.86
C GLY A 462 17.46 -41.50 4.27
N MET A 463 18.51 -41.34 5.06
CA MET A 463 19.71 -40.58 4.69
C MET A 463 20.50 -41.24 3.56
N LEU A 464 20.60 -42.58 3.56
CA LEU A 464 21.24 -43.35 2.49
C LEU A 464 20.45 -43.34 1.17
N GLY A 465 19.31 -42.65 1.08
CA GLY A 465 18.73 -42.25 -0.20
C GLY A 465 19.52 -41.16 -0.93
N ALA A 466 20.38 -40.41 -0.24
CA ALA A 466 21.20 -39.38 -0.86
C ALA A 466 22.37 -39.99 -1.64
N ASP A 467 22.74 -39.36 -2.76
CA ASP A 467 23.98 -39.66 -3.50
C ASP A 467 25.21 -39.08 -2.75
N LEU A 468 25.02 -37.98 -2.02
CA LEU A 468 26.06 -37.32 -1.21
C LEU A 468 25.52 -36.98 0.18
N LEU A 469 26.22 -37.42 1.23
CA LEU A 469 26.01 -37.04 2.62
C LEU A 469 27.18 -36.18 3.08
N GLY A 470 26.87 -34.96 3.50
CA GLY A 470 27.83 -33.99 3.98
C GLY A 470 27.75 -33.79 5.49
N PHE A 471 28.92 -33.70 6.13
CA PHE A 471 29.06 -33.36 7.56
C PHE A 471 30.10 -32.26 7.74
N HIS A 472 30.12 -31.59 8.89
CA HIS A 472 31.14 -30.56 9.16
C HIS A 472 32.58 -31.08 9.29
N THR A 473 32.77 -32.27 9.87
CA THR A 473 34.09 -32.79 10.21
C THR A 473 34.28 -34.22 9.72
N GLN A 474 35.54 -34.62 9.55
CA GLN A 474 35.89 -36.00 9.23
C GLN A 474 35.47 -36.97 10.34
N LEU A 475 35.53 -36.54 11.61
CA LEU A 475 35.09 -37.35 12.74
C LEU A 475 33.62 -37.74 12.63
N HIS A 476 32.75 -36.80 12.27
CA HIS A 476 31.32 -37.08 12.09
C HIS A 476 31.07 -38.05 10.92
N CYS A 477 31.86 -37.94 9.85
CA CYS A 477 31.82 -38.88 8.73
C CYS A 477 32.16 -40.30 9.18
N ASN A 478 33.23 -40.45 9.96
CA ASN A 478 33.67 -41.75 10.49
C ASN A 478 32.59 -42.35 11.40
N ASN A 479 32.08 -41.56 12.36
CA ASN A 479 31.02 -42.00 13.26
C ASN A 479 29.77 -42.43 12.50
N PHE A 480 29.37 -41.69 11.46
CA PHE A 480 28.21 -42.06 10.63
C PHE A 480 28.42 -43.41 9.93
N ILE A 481 29.58 -43.62 9.29
CA ILE A 481 29.90 -44.88 8.62
C ILE A 481 29.89 -46.05 9.62
N GLU A 482 30.50 -45.88 10.79
CA GLU A 482 30.46 -46.90 11.84
C GLU A 482 29.04 -47.15 12.34
N THR A 483 28.22 -46.12 12.48
CA THR A 483 26.81 -46.23 12.86
C THR A 483 26.05 -47.07 11.83
N VAL A 484 26.22 -46.79 10.54
CA VAL A 484 25.61 -47.60 9.48
C VAL A 484 26.08 -49.05 9.53
N GLY A 485 27.38 -49.28 9.67
CA GLY A 485 27.96 -50.63 9.68
C GLY A 485 27.49 -51.51 10.83
N ARG A 486 27.02 -50.91 11.94
CA ARG A 486 26.46 -51.65 13.07
C ARG A 486 24.95 -51.89 12.94
N GLU A 487 24.23 -50.93 12.38
CA GLU A 487 22.76 -50.92 12.43
C GLU A 487 22.08 -51.43 11.16
N LEU A 488 22.77 -51.37 10.02
CA LEU A 488 22.24 -51.72 8.70
C LEU A 488 23.14 -52.70 7.95
N GLU A 489 22.51 -53.57 7.17
CA GLU A 489 23.20 -54.38 6.17
C GLU A 489 23.52 -53.51 4.95
N ALA A 490 24.76 -53.02 4.88
CA ALA A 490 25.27 -52.22 3.76
C ALA A 490 26.75 -52.52 3.51
N MET A 491 27.19 -52.40 2.25
CA MET A 491 28.61 -52.56 1.90
C MET A 491 29.32 -51.23 2.12
N ILE A 492 30.35 -51.24 2.97
CA ILE A 492 31.12 -50.05 3.33
C ILE A 492 32.50 -50.12 2.68
N ASP A 493 32.88 -49.04 1.99
CA ASP A 493 34.23 -48.80 1.50
C ASP A 493 34.82 -47.61 2.26
N PHE A 494 35.75 -47.93 3.18
CA PHE A 494 36.43 -46.95 4.03
C PHE A 494 37.49 -46.13 3.28
N GLU A 495 38.03 -46.63 2.16
CA GLU A 495 39.02 -45.88 1.38
C GLU A 495 38.34 -44.76 0.59
N ARG A 496 37.20 -45.07 -0.02
CA ARG A 496 36.44 -44.10 -0.83
C ARG A 496 35.48 -43.25 -0.01
N PHE A 497 35.21 -43.67 1.23
CA PHE A 497 34.14 -43.14 2.07
C PHE A 497 32.78 -43.26 1.39
N THR A 498 32.44 -44.49 1.00
CA THR A 498 31.17 -44.79 0.34
C THR A 498 30.42 -45.92 1.03
N ILE A 499 29.10 -45.83 1.03
CA ILE A 499 28.19 -46.86 1.52
C ILE A 499 27.30 -47.28 0.35
N THR A 500 27.23 -48.58 0.08
CA THR A 500 26.36 -49.14 -0.96
C THR A 500 25.25 -49.95 -0.32
N LYS A 501 23.99 -49.59 -0.60
CA LYS A 501 22.80 -50.30 -0.14
C LYS A 501 21.79 -50.40 -1.27
N ASN A 502 21.28 -51.61 -1.53
CA ASN A 502 20.32 -51.90 -2.61
C ASN A 502 20.77 -51.37 -3.98
N GLY A 503 22.07 -51.49 -4.29
CA GLY A 503 22.67 -51.01 -5.54
C GLY A 503 22.86 -49.49 -5.64
N HIS A 504 22.42 -48.72 -4.65
CA HIS A 504 22.64 -47.27 -4.57
C HIS A 504 23.91 -46.96 -3.78
N VAL A 505 24.75 -46.07 -4.31
CA VAL A 505 26.02 -45.67 -3.70
C VAL A 505 25.88 -44.25 -3.14
N SER A 506 26.18 -44.11 -1.85
CA SER A 506 26.19 -42.84 -1.15
C SER A 506 27.63 -42.46 -0.80
N TYR A 507 28.05 -41.25 -1.16
CA TYR A 507 29.35 -40.68 -0.78
C TYR A 507 29.25 -39.93 0.54
N ILE A 508 30.22 -40.09 1.42
CA ILE A 508 30.26 -39.43 2.72
C ILE A 508 31.48 -38.52 2.74
N LYS A 509 31.27 -37.21 2.92
CA LYS A 509 32.36 -36.22 2.82
C LYS A 509 32.25 -35.11 3.87
N PRO A 510 33.40 -34.63 4.39
CA PRO A 510 33.43 -33.45 5.24
C PRO A 510 33.37 -32.16 4.40
N PHE A 511 32.43 -31.27 4.71
CA PHE A 511 32.39 -29.89 4.21
C PHE A 511 32.19 -28.93 5.40
N PRO A 512 33.27 -28.33 5.93
CA PRO A 512 33.15 -27.36 7.01
C PRO A 512 32.44 -26.12 6.49
N ILE A 513 31.28 -25.79 7.06
CA ILE A 513 30.52 -24.61 6.66
C ILE A 513 31.19 -23.35 7.18
N SER A 514 31.03 -22.25 6.46
CA SER A 514 31.51 -20.94 6.88
C SER A 514 30.45 -19.88 6.57
N ILE A 515 30.76 -18.63 6.90
CA ILE A 515 29.91 -17.49 6.59
C ILE A 515 30.34 -16.87 5.25
N SER A 516 29.40 -16.21 4.59
CA SER A 516 29.76 -15.31 3.49
C SER A 516 30.52 -14.13 4.06
N PHE A 517 31.82 -14.08 3.84
CA PHE A 517 32.60 -12.87 4.04
C PHE A 517 32.28 -11.94 2.87
N PRO A 518 31.62 -10.79 3.08
CA PRO A 518 31.61 -9.78 2.03
C PRO A 518 33.09 -9.46 1.72
N ASN A 519 33.46 -9.49 0.43
CA ASN A 519 34.75 -8.96 0.00
C ASN A 519 34.85 -7.54 0.54
N GLY A 520 35.68 -7.34 1.56
CA GLY A 520 35.72 -6.07 2.30
C GLY A 520 35.04 -6.15 3.67
N PHE A 521 35.75 -6.72 4.64
CA PHE A 521 35.81 -6.12 5.99
C PHE A 521 36.39 -4.67 5.96
N GLU A 522 36.59 -4.10 4.78
CA GLU A 522 36.53 -2.67 4.48
C GLU A 522 35.07 -2.14 4.39
N LYS A 523 34.16 -2.61 5.26
CA LYS A 523 33.30 -1.59 5.86
C LYS A 523 34.26 -0.69 6.60
N THR A 524 34.60 0.42 5.96
CA THR A 524 35.48 1.47 6.47
C THR A 524 35.23 1.61 7.95
N LYS A 525 36.30 1.65 8.76
CA LYS A 525 36.25 2.08 10.17
C LYS A 525 35.40 3.35 10.39
N ASP A 526 35.12 4.08 9.30
CA ASP A 526 34.31 5.29 9.22
C ASP A 526 32.78 5.08 9.26
N GLU A 527 32.24 3.87 9.05
CA GLU A 527 30.78 3.59 9.19
C GLU A 527 30.40 2.98 10.54
N ILE A 528 31.36 2.52 11.34
CA ILE A 528 31.08 2.17 12.73
C ILE A 528 31.00 3.48 13.49
N ASP A 529 29.78 4.00 13.63
CA ASP A 529 29.53 5.20 14.41
C ASP A 529 30.02 4.97 15.85
N LYS A 530 31.20 5.51 16.18
CA LYS A 530 31.74 5.45 17.53
C LYS A 530 30.74 6.05 18.53
N ASP A 531 29.91 6.98 18.07
CA ASP A 531 28.86 7.56 18.89
C ASP A 531 27.80 6.52 19.25
N GLU A 532 27.46 5.52 18.41
CA GLU A 532 26.44 4.53 18.77
C GLU A 532 26.87 3.66 19.95
N LYS A 533 28.14 3.23 19.98
CA LYS A 533 28.69 2.50 21.13
C LYS A 533 28.65 3.36 22.40
N GLU A 534 29.11 4.61 22.31
CA GLU A 534 29.14 5.51 23.46
C GLU A 534 27.73 5.89 23.93
N LYS A 535 26.80 6.13 23.00
CA LYS A 535 25.38 6.36 23.27
C LYS A 535 24.74 5.15 23.96
N LEU A 536 24.99 3.93 23.48
CA LEU A 536 24.46 2.70 24.08
C LEU A 536 24.97 2.50 25.51
N LEU A 537 26.29 2.62 25.73
CA LEU A 537 26.88 2.50 27.07
C LEU A 537 26.35 3.60 28.00
N LYS A 538 26.23 4.83 27.52
CA LYS A 538 25.65 5.96 28.27
C LYS A 538 24.18 5.73 28.59
N SER A 539 23.37 5.21 27.67
CA SER A 539 21.95 4.93 27.92
C SER A 539 21.74 3.81 28.94
N LEU A 540 22.68 2.86 29.00
CA LEU A 540 22.67 1.79 30.00
C LEU A 540 23.31 2.22 31.33
N GLY A 541 23.87 3.43 31.42
CA GLY A 541 24.58 3.91 32.61
C GLY A 541 25.89 3.15 32.90
N ILE A 542 26.45 2.46 31.90
CA ILE A 542 27.62 1.60 32.06
C ILE A 542 28.89 2.39 31.71
N LYS A 543 29.81 2.51 32.67
CA LYS A 543 31.17 3.01 32.45
C LYS A 543 32.16 1.87 32.69
N THR A 544 32.66 1.27 31.62
CA THR A 544 33.60 0.15 31.69
C THR A 544 34.80 0.34 30.76
N LYS A 545 35.95 -0.23 31.16
CA LYS A 545 37.15 -0.35 30.32
C LYS A 545 37.12 -1.60 29.43
N TYR A 546 36.38 -2.63 29.84
CA TYR A 546 36.35 -3.93 29.18
C TYR A 546 34.92 -4.38 28.88
N ILE A 547 34.74 -5.02 27.72
CA ILE A 547 33.45 -5.59 27.29
C ILE A 547 33.72 -7.02 26.83
N GLY A 548 33.06 -7.97 27.48
CA GLY A 548 32.92 -9.35 26.98
C GLY A 548 31.61 -9.47 26.21
N LEU A 549 31.62 -10.22 25.11
CA LEU A 549 30.44 -10.43 24.26
C LEU A 549 30.23 -11.92 24.02
N GLY A 550 29.03 -12.40 24.33
CA GLY A 550 28.54 -13.72 23.95
C GLY A 550 27.25 -13.56 23.16
N ILE A 551 27.21 -14.10 21.95
CA ILE A 551 26.03 -14.07 21.08
C ILE A 551 25.68 -15.51 20.75
N ASP A 552 24.67 -16.01 21.45
CA ASP A 552 24.24 -17.39 21.33
C ASP A 552 22.72 -17.47 21.44
N ARG A 553 22.15 -18.49 20.80
CA ARG A 553 20.79 -18.91 21.13
C ARG A 553 20.78 -19.39 22.58
N LEU A 554 19.68 -19.16 23.28
CA LEU A 554 19.47 -19.69 24.63
C LEU A 554 19.25 -21.21 24.55
N ASP A 555 20.35 -21.95 24.47
CA ASP A 555 20.39 -23.39 24.25
C ASP A 555 21.47 -24.01 25.14
N TYR A 556 21.17 -25.15 25.75
CA TYR A 556 22.06 -25.83 26.70
C TYR A 556 23.38 -26.31 26.08
N THR A 557 23.48 -26.38 24.76
CA THR A 557 24.71 -26.72 24.03
C THR A 557 25.73 -25.59 23.99
N LYS A 558 25.36 -24.36 24.41
CA LYS A 558 26.17 -23.15 24.22
C LYS A 558 27.07 -22.77 25.40
N GLY A 559 27.12 -23.61 26.43
CA GLY A 559 28.00 -23.40 27.56
C GLY A 559 27.78 -22.06 28.29
N ILE A 560 26.54 -21.53 28.28
CA ILE A 560 26.25 -20.19 28.81
C ILE A 560 26.51 -20.15 30.32
N LEU A 561 26.09 -21.19 31.05
CA LEU A 561 26.29 -21.29 32.49
C LEU A 561 27.77 -21.41 32.84
N GLU A 562 28.53 -22.17 32.06
CA GLU A 562 29.97 -22.36 32.21
C GLU A 562 30.72 -21.04 32.01
N ARG A 563 30.33 -20.24 31.00
CA ARG A 563 30.90 -18.91 30.79
C ARG A 563 30.61 -17.96 31.96
N LEU A 564 29.38 -17.97 32.49
CA LEU A 564 29.02 -17.14 33.64
C LEU A 564 29.78 -17.56 34.91
N LYS A 565 29.90 -18.87 35.17
CA LYS A 565 30.71 -19.40 36.28
C LYS A 565 32.19 -19.03 36.14
N ALA A 566 32.73 -19.07 34.92
CA ALA A 566 34.10 -18.64 34.67
C ALA A 566 34.30 -17.14 34.99
N ILE A 567 33.33 -16.30 34.64
CA ILE A 567 33.35 -14.87 34.99
C ILE A 567 33.26 -14.68 36.51
N GLU A 568 32.39 -15.41 37.19
CA GLU A 568 32.30 -15.39 38.66
C GLU A 568 33.64 -15.76 39.32
N ILE A 569 34.24 -16.87 38.90
CA ILE A 569 35.56 -17.31 39.40
C ILE A 569 36.63 -16.24 39.11
N PHE A 570 36.62 -15.65 37.91
CA PHE A 570 37.54 -14.60 37.53
C PHE A 570 37.42 -13.37 38.44
N LEU A 571 36.20 -12.86 38.66
CA LEU A 571 35.97 -11.68 39.49
C LEU A 571 36.25 -11.95 40.98
N ASN A 572 35.99 -13.16 41.47
CA ASN A 572 36.37 -13.58 42.82
C ASN A 572 37.90 -13.66 43.00
N THR A 573 38.61 -14.11 41.97
CA THR A 573 40.08 -14.24 42.00
C THR A 573 40.78 -12.89 41.79
N TYR A 574 40.20 -12.01 40.98
CA TYR A 574 40.73 -10.69 40.64
C TYR A 574 39.70 -9.57 40.90
N PRO A 575 39.40 -9.23 42.17
CA PRO A 575 38.35 -8.25 42.51
C PRO A 575 38.62 -6.81 42.09
N SER A 576 39.79 -6.52 41.52
CA SER A 576 40.18 -5.20 41.01
C SER A 576 39.69 -4.92 39.59
N TYR A 577 39.20 -5.94 38.88
CA TYR A 577 38.42 -5.80 37.65
C TYR A 577 36.97 -5.46 37.99
#